data_AF-A0A7X9HPV8-F1
#
_entry.id   AF-A0A7X9HPV8-F1
#
_cell.length_a   1.000
_cell.length_b   1.000
_cell.length_c   1.000
_cell.angle_alpha   90.00
_cell.angle_beta   90.00
_cell.angle_gamma   90.00
#
_symmetry.space_group_name_H-M   'P 1'
#
loop_
_entity.id
_entity.type
_entity.pdbx_description
1 polymer ?
#
loop_
_entity_poly.entity_id
_entity_poly.type
_entity_poly.pdbx_seq_one_letter_code
_entity_poly.pdbx_strand_id
1 'polypeptide(L)'
;MSLPKIEKLWELKKFSPNPQQKEAILHDDGPLFLSAGPGSGKTRVLLWRTLNLIAYKGVKAEEIFLSTFTEKAAFQLKEGLRSLLGLVSQYSNQSYDLSKMAIGTVHSICSMIITDRRFTDGNRVAPPI
;
A
#
# COMPACT_ATOMS: atom_id res chain seq x y z
N MET A 1 -4.00 -21.27 -10.98
CA MET A 1 -3.92 -20.22 -12.02
C MET A 1 -2.65 -19.42 -11.78
N SER A 2 -2.06 -18.83 -12.81
CA SER A 2 -0.94 -17.90 -12.66
C SER A 2 -1.46 -16.47 -12.55
N LEU A 3 -0.85 -15.63 -11.71
CA LEU A 3 -1.17 -14.21 -11.60
C LEU A 3 -1.02 -13.52 -12.98
N PRO A 4 -2.09 -12.94 -13.57
CA PRO A 4 -1.96 -12.24 -14.84
C PRO A 4 -1.11 -10.97 -14.71
N LYS A 5 -0.65 -10.43 -15.84
CA LYS A 5 -0.01 -9.11 -15.87
C LYS A 5 -0.93 -8.04 -15.27
N ILE A 6 -0.34 -7.02 -14.65
CA ILE A 6 -1.08 -5.97 -13.93
C ILE A 6 -2.04 -5.20 -14.85
N GLU A 7 -1.72 -5.07 -16.14
CA GLU A 7 -2.58 -4.48 -17.15
C GLU A 7 -3.95 -5.17 -17.23
N LYS A 8 -3.99 -6.50 -17.06
CA LYS A 8 -5.25 -7.25 -17.08
C LYS A 8 -6.13 -6.88 -15.89
N LEU A 9 -5.52 -6.62 -14.73
CA LEU A 9 -6.25 -6.17 -13.55
C LEU A 9 -6.82 -4.75 -13.75
N TRP A 10 -6.10 -3.88 -14.48
CA TRP A 10 -6.61 -2.56 -14.85
C TRP A 10 -7.86 -2.65 -15.72
N GLU A 11 -7.84 -3.50 -16.75
CA GLU A 11 -9.02 -3.76 -17.59
C GLU A 11 -10.22 -4.23 -16.77
N LEU A 12 -10.02 -5.23 -15.90
CA LEU A 12 -11.07 -5.78 -15.03
C LEU A 12 -11.67 -4.74 -14.10
N LYS A 13 -10.86 -3.78 -13.62
CA LYS A 13 -11.30 -2.66 -12.78
C LYS A 13 -11.67 -1.42 -13.58
N LYS A 14 -11.81 -1.51 -14.91
CA LYS A 14 -12.11 -0.38 -15.81
C LYS A 14 -11.22 0.83 -15.51
N PHE A 15 -9.91 0.57 -15.38
CA PHE A 15 -8.90 1.58 -15.17
C PHE A 15 -8.02 1.67 -16.41
N SER A 16 -7.81 2.90 -16.89
CA SER A 16 -6.87 3.18 -17.97
C SER A 16 -5.91 4.26 -17.46
N PRO A 17 -4.74 3.89 -16.90
CA PRO A 17 -3.77 4.88 -16.47
C PRO A 17 -3.20 5.62 -17.68
N ASN A 18 -3.04 6.94 -17.56
CA ASN A 18 -2.22 7.68 -18.51
C ASN A 18 -0.73 7.29 -18.37
N PRO A 19 0.16 7.72 -19.28
CA PRO A 19 1.57 7.34 -19.24
C PRO A 19 2.26 7.66 -17.90
N GLN A 20 2.05 8.85 -17.33
CA GLN A 20 2.67 9.22 -16.04
C GLN A 20 2.12 8.40 -14.87
N GLN A 21 0.82 8.10 -14.87
CA GLN A 21 0.19 7.24 -13.87
C GLN A 21 0.72 5.81 -13.97
N LYS A 22 0.88 5.29 -15.19
CA LYS A 22 1.42 3.96 -15.44
C LYS A 22 2.86 3.86 -14.91
N GLU A 23 3.70 4.84 -15.25
CA GLU A 23 5.07 4.93 -14.75
C GLU A 23 5.10 4.96 -13.22
N ALA A 24 4.27 5.82 -12.61
CA ALA A 24 4.17 5.90 -11.15
C ALA A 24 3.71 4.59 -10.48
N ILE A 25 2.82 3.84 -11.11
CA ILE A 25 2.34 2.55 -10.59
C ILE A 25 3.43 1.48 -10.67
N LEU A 26 4.19 1.47 -11.77
CA LEU A 26 5.21 0.46 -12.03
C LEU A 26 6.54 0.74 -11.34
N HIS A 27 6.76 1.99 -10.90
CA HIS A 27 7.96 2.43 -10.19
C HIS A 27 8.15 1.72 -8.85
N ASP A 28 9.20 0.91 -8.77
CA ASP A 28 9.50 0.00 -7.67
C ASP A 28 10.85 0.24 -6.97
N ASP A 29 11.69 1.13 -7.49
CA ASP A 29 13.01 1.44 -6.89
C ASP A 29 13.26 2.96 -6.78
N GLY A 30 13.88 3.39 -5.69
CA GLY A 30 14.22 4.79 -5.43
C GLY A 30 13.04 5.71 -5.03
N PRO A 31 13.34 7.00 -4.77
CA PRO A 31 12.33 7.99 -4.42
C PRO A 31 11.54 8.46 -5.66
N LEU A 32 10.23 8.64 -5.49
CA LEU A 32 9.34 9.16 -6.53
C LEU A 32 8.52 10.34 -6.00
N PHE A 33 8.56 11.46 -6.70
CA PHE A 33 7.70 12.61 -6.43
C PHE A 33 6.63 12.74 -7.52
N LEU A 34 5.37 12.88 -7.11
CA LEU A 34 4.24 13.03 -8.02
C LEU A 34 3.52 14.35 -7.75
N SER A 35 3.69 15.30 -8.66
CA SER A 35 2.85 16.51 -8.67
C SER A 35 1.47 16.16 -9.20
N ALA A 36 0.42 16.61 -8.52
CA ALA A 36 -0.93 16.20 -8.85
C ALA A 36 -1.98 17.23 -8.42
N GLY A 37 -2.81 17.69 -9.35
CA GLY A 37 -3.96 18.57 -9.09
C GLY A 37 -5.22 17.82 -8.62
N PRO A 38 -6.25 18.51 -8.11
CA PRO A 38 -7.53 17.89 -7.75
C PRO A 38 -8.08 16.98 -8.86
N GLY A 39 -8.67 15.84 -8.52
CA GLY A 39 -9.26 14.92 -9.50
C GLY A 39 -8.28 14.09 -10.35
N SER A 40 -6.96 14.28 -10.23
CA SER A 40 -5.96 13.61 -11.08
C SER A 40 -5.75 12.10 -10.82
N GLY A 41 -6.54 11.49 -9.93
CA GLY A 41 -6.45 10.04 -9.65
C GLY A 41 -5.34 9.62 -8.68
N LYS A 42 -4.74 10.54 -7.90
CA LYS A 42 -3.66 10.25 -6.91
C LYS A 42 -3.90 9.00 -6.07
N THR A 43 -5.07 8.91 -5.45
CA THR A 43 -5.43 7.79 -4.58
C THR A 43 -5.43 6.47 -5.36
N ARG A 44 -5.94 6.48 -6.60
CA ARG A 44 -5.98 5.29 -7.45
C ARG A 44 -4.58 4.84 -7.87
N VAL A 45 -3.69 5.79 -8.19
CA VAL A 45 -2.27 5.52 -8.46
C VAL A 45 -1.59 4.90 -7.25
N LEU A 46 -1.77 5.47 -6.05
CA LEU A 46 -1.19 4.93 -4.81
C LEU A 46 -1.67 3.50 -4.53
N LEU A 47 -2.97 3.21 -4.71
CA LEU A 47 -3.53 1.87 -4.53
C LEU A 47 -2.89 0.85 -5.47
N TRP A 48 -2.81 1.18 -6.77
CA TRP A 48 -2.22 0.29 -7.76
C TRP A 48 -0.72 0.11 -7.59
N ARG A 49 0.01 1.16 -7.20
CA ARG A 49 1.44 1.07 -6.88
C ARG A 49 1.66 0.15 -5.68
N THR A 50 0.87 0.32 -4.63
CA THR A 50 0.97 -0.53 -3.42
C THR A 50 0.67 -1.99 -3.76
N LEU A 51 -0.36 -2.25 -4.58
CA LEU A 51 -0.64 -3.58 -5.08
C LEU A 51 0.51 -4.14 -5.93
N ASN A 52 1.13 -3.33 -6.80
CA ASN A 52 2.26 -3.74 -7.61
C ASN A 52 3.43 -4.21 -6.73
N LEU A 53 3.78 -3.42 -5.71
CA LEU A 53 4.82 -3.77 -4.74
C LEU A 53 4.53 -5.09 -4.02
N ILE A 54 3.29 -5.29 -3.56
CA ILE A 54 2.91 -6.50 -2.81
C ILE A 54 2.81 -7.73 -3.72
N ALA A 55 2.00 -7.66 -4.77
CA ALA A 55 1.61 -8.84 -5.56
C ALA A 55 2.62 -9.20 -6.64
N TYR A 56 3.37 -8.22 -7.18
CA TYR A 56 4.27 -8.43 -8.32
C TYR A 56 5.74 -8.29 -7.94
N LYS A 57 6.08 -7.48 -6.93
CA LYS A 57 7.45 -7.31 -6.45
C LYS A 57 7.76 -8.08 -5.16
N GLY A 58 6.75 -8.69 -4.54
CA GLY A 58 6.92 -9.55 -3.37
C GLY A 58 7.26 -8.80 -2.08
N VAL A 59 7.05 -7.48 -2.03
CA VAL A 59 7.22 -6.68 -0.81
C VAL A 59 6.14 -7.09 0.18
N LYS A 60 6.51 -7.41 1.42
CA LYS A 60 5.51 -7.79 2.42
C LYS A 60 4.68 -6.55 2.81
N ALA A 61 3.39 -6.74 3.04
CA ALA A 61 2.52 -5.63 3.43
C ALA A 61 2.99 -4.96 4.74
N GLU A 62 3.56 -5.71 5.68
CA GLU A 62 4.14 -5.20 6.93
C GLU A 62 5.41 -4.33 6.73
N GLU A 63 6.05 -4.40 5.56
CA GLU A 63 7.21 -3.58 5.19
C GLU A 63 6.81 -2.25 4.53
N ILE A 64 5.50 -2.02 4.31
CA ILE A 64 4.99 -0.82 3.63
C ILE A 64 4.35 0.13 4.65
N PHE A 65 4.82 1.38 4.63
CA PHE A 65 4.21 2.52 5.32
C PHE A 65 3.37 3.34 4.32
N LEU A 66 2.04 3.31 4.49
CA LEU A 66 1.08 4.02 3.63
C LEU A 66 0.22 4.97 4.45
N SER A 67 0.61 6.25 4.51
CA SER A 67 -0.05 7.26 5.33
C SER A 67 -0.79 8.34 4.53
N THR A 68 -1.74 8.99 5.19
CA THR A 68 -2.40 10.22 4.72
C THR A 68 -2.74 11.13 5.90
N PHE A 69 -3.29 12.32 5.63
CA PHE A 69 -3.65 13.29 6.68
C PHE A 69 -5.09 13.15 7.19
N THR A 70 -5.99 12.51 6.44
CA THR A 70 -7.41 12.43 6.82
C THR A 70 -7.88 11.00 7.01
N GLU A 71 -8.73 10.78 8.00
CA GLU A 71 -9.31 9.46 8.28
C GLU A 71 -10.12 8.91 7.09
N LYS A 72 -10.84 9.79 6.39
CA LYS A 72 -11.59 9.41 5.18
C LYS A 72 -10.66 8.86 4.09
N ALA A 73 -9.53 9.50 3.84
CA ALA A 73 -8.57 9.02 2.86
C ALA A 73 -7.90 7.71 3.33
N ALA A 74 -7.60 7.59 4.63
CA ALA A 74 -6.99 6.38 5.20
C ALA A 74 -7.93 5.17 5.02
N PHE A 75 -9.21 5.35 5.33
CA PHE A 75 -10.24 4.34 5.11
C PHE A 75 -10.36 3.96 3.63
N GLN A 76 -10.38 4.93 2.72
CA GLN A 76 -10.43 4.67 1.28
C GLN A 76 -9.21 3.89 0.77
N LEU A 77 -8.01 4.20 1.27
CA LEU A 77 -6.80 3.45 0.94
C LEU A 77 -6.89 2.00 1.43
N LYS A 78 -7.35 1.79 2.68
CA LYS A 78 -7.46 0.46 3.27
C LYS A 78 -8.47 -0.43 2.55
N GLU A 79 -9.69 0.06 2.35
CA GLU A 79 -10.73 -0.70 1.66
C GLU A 79 -10.43 -0.89 0.17
N GLY A 80 -9.85 0.14 -0.47
CA GLY A 80 -9.40 0.04 -1.86
C GLY A 80 -8.35 -1.04 -2.05
N LEU A 81 -7.34 -1.08 -1.18
CA LEU A 81 -6.27 -2.07 -1.27
C LEU A 81 -6.79 -3.48 -0.96
N ARG A 82 -7.65 -3.63 0.05
CA ARG A 82 -8.33 -4.90 0.35
C ARG A 82 -9.12 -5.41 -0.86
N SER A 83 -9.87 -4.55 -1.54
CA SER A 83 -10.64 -4.91 -2.73
C SER A 83 -9.75 -5.36 -3.90
N LEU A 84 -8.62 -4.68 -4.10
CA LEU A 84 -7.71 -5.02 -5.19
C LEU A 84 -6.92 -6.30 -4.92
N LEU A 85 -6.40 -6.47 -3.70
CA LEU A 85 -5.71 -7.71 -3.32
C LEU A 85 -6.65 -8.90 -3.26
N GLY A 86 -7.91 -8.71 -2.87
CA GLY A 86 -8.94 -9.75 -2.96
C GLY A 86 -9.20 -10.22 -4.40
N LEU A 87 -9.07 -9.33 -5.40
CA LEU A 87 -9.08 -9.72 -6.82
C LEU A 87 -7.84 -10.54 -7.19
N VAL A 88 -6.66 -10.13 -6.72
CA VAL A 88 -5.38 -10.83 -6.97
C VAL A 88 -5.39 -12.24 -6.37
N SER A 89 -5.97 -12.42 -5.19
CA SER A 89 -6.08 -13.73 -4.52
C SER A 89 -6.82 -14.77 -5.35
N GLN A 90 -7.77 -14.35 -6.20
CA GLN A 90 -8.50 -15.26 -7.10
C GLN A 90 -7.59 -15.88 -8.18
N TYR A 91 -6.47 -15.24 -8.51
CA TYR A 91 -5.55 -15.70 -9.55
C TYR A 91 -4.26 -16.32 -9.02
N SER A 92 -3.84 -15.97 -7.81
CA SER A 92 -2.54 -16.35 -7.25
C SER A 92 -2.58 -17.50 -6.23
N ASN A 93 -3.78 -17.97 -5.81
CA ASN A 93 -3.96 -18.86 -4.66
C ASN A 93 -3.29 -18.35 -3.36
N GLN A 94 -2.91 -17.07 -3.31
CA GLN A 94 -2.26 -16.43 -2.17
C GLN A 94 -3.27 -15.51 -1.49
N SER A 95 -3.38 -15.62 -0.17
CA SER A 95 -4.09 -14.65 0.65
C SER A 95 -3.15 -13.51 1.05
N TYR A 96 -3.66 -12.28 1.04
CA TYR A 96 -2.93 -11.10 1.48
C TYR A 96 -3.53 -10.59 2.79
N ASP A 97 -2.76 -10.64 3.87
CA ASP A 97 -3.15 -10.07 5.15
C ASP A 97 -2.65 -8.62 5.26
N LEU A 98 -3.57 -7.70 5.50
CA LEU A 98 -3.30 -6.29 5.71
C LEU A 98 -3.34 -5.89 7.20
N SER A 99 -3.60 -6.82 8.11
CA SER A 99 -3.77 -6.55 9.54
C SER A 99 -2.55 -5.90 10.19
N LYS A 100 -1.35 -6.27 9.73
CA LYS A 100 -0.05 -5.76 10.20
C LYS A 100 0.53 -4.64 9.34
N MET A 101 -0.16 -4.23 8.29
CA MET A 101 0.31 -3.15 7.42
C MET A 101 0.16 -1.80 8.13
N ALA A 102 1.19 -0.96 8.05
CA ALA A 102 1.12 0.42 8.53
C ALA A 102 0.33 1.29 7.54
N ILE A 103 -1.00 1.21 7.60
CA ILE A 103 -1.94 1.95 6.76
C ILE A 103 -2.92 2.77 7.59
N GLY A 104 -2.92 4.09 7.43
CA GLY A 104 -3.66 4.97 8.32
C GLY A 104 -3.38 6.45 8.14
N THR A 105 -3.86 7.25 9.09
CA THR A 105 -3.36 8.62 9.22
C THR A 105 -1.95 8.63 9.83
N VAL A 106 -1.18 9.70 9.55
CA VAL A 106 0.15 9.89 10.15
C VAL A 106 0.08 9.72 11.68
N HIS A 107 -0.88 10.38 12.32
CA HIS A 107 -1.09 10.29 13.76
C HIS A 107 -1.36 8.86 14.24
N SER A 108 -2.26 8.13 13.56
CA SER A 108 -2.61 6.76 13.95
C SER A 108 -1.41 5.81 13.84
N ILE A 109 -0.63 5.92 12.77
CA ILE A 109 0.55 5.07 12.58
C ILE A 109 1.65 5.43 13.59
N CYS A 110 1.89 6.72 13.84
CA CYS A 110 2.84 7.14 14.88
C CYS A 110 2.42 6.64 16.27
N SER A 111 1.13 6.71 16.62
CA SER A 111 0.61 6.18 17.88
C SER A 111 0.81 4.67 18.01
N MET A 112 0.59 3.93 16.91
CA MET A 112 0.88 2.49 16.84
C MET A 112 2.36 2.20 17.11
N ILE A 113 3.28 2.92 16.46
CA ILE A 113 4.73 2.76 16.65
C ILE A 113 5.14 3.03 18.10
N ILE A 114 4.64 4.11 18.70
CA ILE A 114 4.94 4.46 20.10
C ILE A 114 4.37 3.41 21.05
N THR A 115 3.19 2.87 20.76
CA THR A 115 2.54 1.85 21.59
C THR A 115 3.26 0.52 21.53
N ASP A 116 3.66 0.09 20.34
CA ASP A 116 4.45 -1.13 20.09
C ASP A 116 5.83 -1.03 20.77
N ARG A 117 6.46 0.15 20.69
CA ARG A 117 7.72 0.47 21.35
C ARG A 117 7.54 1.11 22.71
N ARG A 118 6.45 0.83 23.44
CA ARG A 118 6.32 1.28 24.83
C ARG A 118 7.55 0.79 25.57
N PHE A 119 8.46 1.72 25.83
CA PHE A 119 9.59 1.53 26.70
C PHE A 119 8.97 1.09 28.02
N THR A 120 9.06 -0.20 28.32
CA THR A 120 8.73 -0.68 29.65
C THR A 120 9.75 -0.03 30.57
N ASP A 121 9.29 0.89 31.42
CA ASP A 121 10.07 1.45 32.51
C ASP A 121 10.53 0.27 33.39
N GLY A 122 11.71 -0.29 33.10
CA GLY A 122 12.25 -1.40 33.88
C GLY A 122 13.41 -2.17 33.27
N ASN A 123 13.49 -2.36 31.94
CA ASN A 123 14.62 -3.07 31.34
C ASN A 123 14.92 -2.54 29.94
N ARG A 124 16.04 -1.81 29.83
CA ARG A 124 16.61 -1.37 28.55
C ARG A 124 17.07 -2.62 27.78
N VAL A 125 16.22 -3.15 26.91
CA VAL A 125 16.69 -4.08 25.88
C VAL A 125 17.46 -3.22 24.87
N ALA A 126 18.76 -3.44 24.76
CA ALA A 126 19.59 -2.75 23.79
C ALA A 126 19.05 -3.00 22.38
N PRO A 127 19.07 -1.99 21.48
CA PRO A 127 18.64 -2.19 20.11
C PRO A 127 19.51 -3.27 19.45
N PRO A 128 18.94 -4.15 18.62
CA PRO A 128 19.74 -5.03 17.79
C PRO A 128 20.59 -4.16 16.86
N ILE A 129 21.91 -4.32 16.99
CA ILE A 129 22.92 -3.83 16.04
C ILE A 129 22.73 -4.45 14.66
#